data_AF-A0A9D6CSW2-F1
#
_entry.id   AF-A0A9D6CSW2-F1
#
_cell.length_a   1.000
_cell.length_b   1.000
_cell.length_c   1.000
_cell.angle_alpha   90.00
_cell.angle_beta   90.00
_cell.angle_gamma   90.00
#
_symmetry.space_group_name_H-M   'P 1'
#
loop_
_entity.id
_entity.type
_entity.pdbx_description
1 polymer ?
#
loop_
_entity_poly.entity_id
_entity_poly.type
_entity_poly.pdbx_seq_one_letter_code
_entity_poly.pdbx_strand_id
1 'polypeptide(L)' 'MPHVIVKMWPGKSEQQKTRLAERVTEAVMETLHYGEDSVSVAIEEIDSGEWARKVYQPDIQARWDSLYKKPGYRM' A
#
# COMPACT_ATOMS: atom_id res chain seq x y z
N MET A 1 -10.88 -12.39 -3.64
CA MET A 1 -10.43 -11.91 -2.33
C MET A 1 -9.27 -10.93 -2.54
N PRO A 2 -9.51 -9.62 -2.47
CA PRO A 2 -8.46 -8.62 -2.60
C PRO A 2 -7.50 -8.64 -1.40
N HIS A 3 -6.20 -8.47 -1.69
CA HIS A 3 -5.18 -8.22 -0.70
C HIS A 3 -4.43 -6.94 -1.06
N VAL A 4 -4.30 -6.02 -0.11
CA VAL A 4 -3.58 -4.75 -0.28
C VAL A 4 -2.42 -4.71 0.70
N ILE A 5 -1.22 -4.39 0.20
CA ILE A 5 -0.05 -4.14 1.04
C ILE A 5 0.29 -2.66 0.92
N VAL A 6 0.27 -1.96 2.04
CA VAL A 6 0.75 -0.57 2.13
C VAL A 6 2.18 -0.61 2.67
N LYS A 7 3.14 -0.39 1.78
CA LYS A 7 4.54 -0.15 2.17
C LYS A 7 4.73 1.34 2.43
N MET A 8 5.37 1.72 3.53
CA MET A 8 5.65 3.11 3.86
C MET A 8 6.89 3.28 4.73
N TRP A 9 7.38 4.51 4.87
CA TRP A 9 8.43 4.81 5.85
C TRP A 9 7.91 4.72 7.28
N PRO A 10 8.78 4.37 8.25
CA PRO A 10 8.39 4.24 9.65
C PRO A 10 7.96 5.57 10.27
N GLY A 11 7.18 5.48 11.35
CA GLY A 11 6.92 6.60 12.26
C GLY A 11 5.47 7.08 12.31
N LYS A 12 4.51 6.26 11.84
CA LYS A 12 3.08 6.50 12.10
C LYS A 12 2.62 5.73 13.32
N SER A 13 1.64 6.27 14.04
CA SER A 13 1.06 5.58 15.18
C SER A 13 0.24 4.37 14.75
N GLU A 14 0.06 3.39 15.64
CA GLU A 14 -0.83 2.26 15.39
C GLU A 14 -2.25 2.71 15.05
N GLN A 15 -2.77 3.76 15.72
CA GLN A 15 -4.10 4.30 15.41
C GLN A 15 -4.20 4.82 13.96
N GLN A 16 -3.17 5.49 13.45
CA GLN A 16 -3.13 5.93 12.06
C GLN A 16 -3.09 4.74 11.09
N LYS A 17 -2.30 3.71 11.42
CA LYS A 17 -2.19 2.48 10.64
C LYS A 17 -3.51 1.71 10.59
N THR A 18 -4.17 1.51 11.73
CA THR A 18 -5.51 0.90 11.82
C THR A 18 -6.52 1.69 11.01
N ARG A 19 -6.56 3.02 11.19
CA ARG A 19 -7.51 3.87 10.46
C ARG A 19 -7.28 3.83 8.95
N LEU A 20 -6.03 3.74 8.50
CA LEU A 20 -5.73 3.58 7.07
C LEU A 20 -6.23 2.24 6.55
N ALA A 21 -6.00 1.14 7.29
CA ALA A 21 -6.45 -0.20 6.90
C ALA A 21 -7.98 -0.25 6.74
N GLU A 22 -8.74 0.28 7.70
CA GLU A 22 -10.20 0.41 7.62
C GLU A 22 -10.63 1.13 6.33
N ARG A 23 -10.04 2.30 6.06
CA ARG A 23 -10.42 3.14 4.91
C ARG A 23 -10.06 2.49 3.57
N VAL A 24 -8.98 1.73 3.50
CA VAL A 24 -8.62 0.94 2.32
C VAL A 24 -9.63 -0.20 2.11
N THR A 25 -9.99 -0.92 3.17
CA THR A 25 -11.01 -1.98 3.12
C THR A 25 -12.33 -1.44 2.60
N GLU A 26 -12.83 -0.33 3.19
CA GLU A 26 -14.05 0.35 2.75
C GLU A 26 -13.99 0.71 1.26
N ALA A 27 -12.91 1.36 0.80
CA ALA A 27 -12.76 1.76 -0.59
C ALA A 27 -12.79 0.56 -1.56
N VAL A 28 -12.16 -0.55 -1.19
CA VAL A 28 -12.18 -1.80 -1.98
C VAL A 28 -13.59 -2.38 -2.03
N MET A 29 -14.29 -2.45 -0.90
CA MET A 29 -15.66 -2.96 -0.83
C MET A 29 -16.61 -2.13 -1.67
N GLU A 30 -16.56 -0.80 -1.55
CA GLU A 30 -17.43 0.13 -2.27
C GLU A 30 -17.20 0.10 -3.79
N THR A 31 -15.93 0.02 -4.21
CA THR A 31 -15.56 0.12 -5.63
C THR A 31 -15.68 -1.21 -6.36
N LEU A 32 -15.31 -2.31 -5.71
CA LEU A 32 -15.23 -3.64 -6.32
C LEU A 32 -16.35 -4.59 -5.86
N HIS A 33 -17.24 -4.13 -4.97
CA HIS A 33 -18.39 -4.87 -4.47
C HIS A 33 -18.05 -6.19 -3.76
N TYR A 34 -16.90 -6.24 -3.08
CA TYR A 34 -16.53 -7.37 -2.21
C TYR A 34 -17.13 -7.22 -0.81
N GLY A 35 -17.39 -8.35 -0.14
CA GLY A 35 -17.70 -8.38 1.29
C GLY A 35 -16.44 -8.16 2.15
N GLU A 36 -16.65 -7.70 3.38
CA GLU A 36 -15.58 -7.36 4.33
C GLU A 36 -14.60 -8.52 4.56
N ASP A 37 -15.13 -9.72 4.81
CA ASP A 37 -14.33 -10.94 5.06
C ASP A 37 -13.46 -11.37 3.86
N SER A 38 -13.67 -10.78 2.68
CA SER A 38 -12.88 -11.07 1.47
C SER A 38 -11.69 -10.14 1.26
N VAL A 39 -11.54 -9.09 2.08
CA VAL A 39 -10.51 -8.07 1.93
C VAL A 39 -9.52 -8.15 3.08
N SER A 40 -8.23 -8.11 2.76
CA SER A 40 -7.17 -8.06 3.76
C SER A 40 -6.17 -6.94 3.44
N VAL A 41 -5.68 -6.28 4.48
CA VAL A 41 -4.71 -5.18 4.37
C VAL A 41 -3.52 -5.42 5.29
N ALA A 42 -2.31 -5.37 4.73
CA ALA A 42 -1.07 -5.39 5.49
C ALA A 42 -0.40 -4.01 5.44
N ILE A 43 0.26 -3.61 6.52
CA ILE A 43 1.09 -2.40 6.57
C ILE A 43 2.52 -2.81 6.90
N GLU A 44 3.46 -2.39 6.04
CA GLU A 44 4.88 -2.68 6.16
C GLU A 44 5.67 -1.38 6.26
N GLU A 45 6.38 -1.19 7.38
CA GLU A 45 7.29 -0.06 7.57
C GLU A 45 8.69 -0.43 7.07
N ILE A 46 9.19 0.32 6.08
CA ILE A 46 10.48 0.12 5.43
C ILE A 46 11.34 1.36 5.67
N ASP A 47 12.54 1.16 6.23
CA ASP A 47 13.51 2.23 6.43
C ASP A 47 13.79 3.00 5.13
N SER A 48 13.95 4.32 5.23
CA SER A 48 14.13 5.18 4.07
C SER A 48 15.43 4.89 3.31
N GLY A 49 16.49 4.46 3.99
CA GLY A 49 17.76 4.05 3.38
C GLY A 49 17.63 2.76 2.55
N GLU A 50 16.66 1.90 2.87
CA GLU A 50 16.39 0.67 2.15
C GLU A 50 15.29 0.81 1.08
N TRP A 51 14.61 1.95 1.02
CA TRP A 51 13.42 2.15 0.19
C TRP A 51 13.68 1.95 -1.30
N ALA A 52 14.80 2.45 -1.80
CA ALA A 52 15.17 2.33 -3.21
C ALA A 52 15.24 0.85 -3.62
N ARG A 53 15.93 0.04 -2.82
CA ARG A 53 16.17 -1.38 -3.08
C ARG A 53 14.94 -2.26 -2.82
N LYS A 54 14.21 -1.99 -1.74
CA LYS A 54 13.11 -2.85 -1.28
C LYS A 54 11.74 -2.50 -1.88
N VAL A 55 11.54 -1.28 -2.38
CA VAL A 55 10.25 -0.81 -2.87
C VAL A 55 10.36 -0.15 -4.24
N TYR A 56 11.18 0.90 -4.37
CA TYR A 56 11.16 1.69 -5.61
C TYR A 56 11.58 0.88 -6.84
N GLN A 57 12.72 0.19 -6.79
CA GLN A 57 13.17 -0.64 -7.90
C GLN A 57 12.19 -1.79 -8.23
N PRO A 58 11.83 -2.69 -7.28
CA PRO A 58 11.03 -3.88 -7.60
C PRO A 58 9.54 -3.61 -7.81
N ASP A 59 8.93 -2.68 -7.05
CA ASP A 59 7.47 -2.52 -7.02
C ASP A 59 7.00 -1.30 -7.83
N ILE A 60 7.87 -0.31 -8.07
CA ILE A 60 7.51 0.92 -8.79
C ILE A 60 8.16 0.94 -10.18
N GLN A 61 9.48 0.94 -10.26
CA GLN A 61 10.22 1.10 -11.51
C GLN A 61 10.04 -0.12 -12.42
N ALA A 62 10.25 -1.33 -11.89
CA ALA A 62 10.11 -2.56 -12.67
C ALA A 62 8.65 -2.87 -13.10
N ARG A 63 7.68 -2.16 -12.51
CA ARG A 63 6.24 -2.36 -12.75
C ARG A 63 5.55 -1.11 -13.28
N TRP A 64 6.31 -0.14 -13.78
CA TRP A 64 5.85 1.22 -14.11
C TRP A 64 4.57 1.28 -14.95
N ASP A 65 4.45 0.40 -15.95
CA ASP A 65 3.29 0.37 -16.86
C ASP A 65 2.03 -0.22 -16.22
N SER A 66 2.18 -1.05 -15.20
CA SER A 66 1.06 -1.61 -14.42
C SER A 66 0.56 -0.69 -13.31
N LEU A 67 1.28 0.41 -13.03
CA LEU A 67 0.87 1.38 -12.02
C LEU A 67 -0.31 2.23 -12.52
N TYR A 68 -1.48 2.00 -11.93
CA TYR A 68 -2.66 2.86 -12.09
C TYR A 68 -2.46 4.25 -11.46
N LYS A 69 -1.60 4.35 -10.43
CA LYS A 69 -1.15 5.62 -9.84
C LYS A 69 0.38 5.69 -9.81
N LYS A 70 0.96 6.54 -10.65
CA LYS A 70 2.42 6.78 -10.70
C LYS A 70 2.85 7.77 -9.58
N PRO A 71 4.05 7.59 -9.00
CA PRO A 71 4.62 8.55 -8.05
C PRO A 71 5.01 9.85 -8.75
N GLY A 72 4.98 10.96 -8.00
CA GLY A 72 5.49 12.26 -8.46
C GLY A 72 7.00 12.45 -8.26
N TYR A 73 7.66 11.48 -7.61
CA TYR A 73 9.10 11.49 -7.34
C TYR A 73 9.82 10.46 -8.20
N ARG A 74 11.14 10.63 -8.32
CA ARG A 74 12.06 9.63 -8.87
C ARG A 74 13.18 9.40 -7.87
N MET A 75 13.67 8.17 -7.84
CA MET A 75 14.87 7.75 -7.11
C MET A 75 15.86 7.12 -8.06
#